data_AF-A0A929PTY1-F1
#
_entry.id   AF-A0A929PTY1-F1
#
_cell.length_a   1.000
_cell.length_b   1.000
_cell.length_c   1.000
_cell.angle_alpha   90.00
_cell.angle_beta   90.00
_cell.angle_gamma   90.00
#
_symmetry.space_group_name_H-M   'P 1'
#
loop_
_entity.id
_entity.type
_entity.pdbx_description
1 polymer ?
#
loop_
_entity_poly.entity_id
_entity_poly.type
_entity_poly.pdbx_seq_one_letter_code
_entity_poly.pdbx_strand_id
1 'polypeptide(L)'
;MTRIGGIGAGQPARAASGPRRAGGGFSLPGEARMEETGGAEAVSAVAVMPLPGRREGAPGRDERAKRRGRDLLEGLEAMQKALLLGRDEPGVLDRVARLCEGEPAEDPELDRILQEIVLRARIELVRRNHVSAE
;
A
#
# COMPACT_ATOMS: atom_id res chain seq x y z
N MET A 1 1.23 36.62 34.40
CA MET A 1 0.90 36.78 32.96
C MET A 1 2.19 36.73 32.19
N THR A 2 2.59 35.53 31.73
CA THR A 2 3.90 35.30 31.11
C THR A 2 3.70 35.06 29.61
N ARG A 3 4.35 35.93 28.82
CA ARG A 3 4.17 36.11 27.38
C ARG A 3 4.83 34.95 26.60
N ILE A 4 4.06 34.31 25.71
CA ILE A 4 4.52 33.26 24.78
C ILE A 4 5.47 33.90 23.76
N GLY A 5 6.69 33.37 23.67
CA GLY A 5 7.71 33.77 22.71
C GLY A 5 7.29 33.39 21.28
N GLY A 6 7.34 34.36 20.38
CA GLY A 6 7.00 34.19 18.97
C GLY A 6 8.04 33.37 18.22
N ILE A 7 7.57 32.39 17.45
CA ILE A 7 8.37 31.65 16.47
C ILE A 7 8.67 32.57 15.27
N GLY A 8 9.94 32.64 14.90
CA GLY A 8 10.45 33.49 13.82
C GLY A 8 9.85 33.14 12.46
N ALA A 9 9.49 34.19 11.72
CA ALA A 9 8.97 34.13 10.37
C ALA A 9 9.94 33.43 9.41
N GLY A 10 9.39 32.54 8.59
CA GLY A 10 10.10 31.89 7.49
C GLY A 10 10.58 32.89 6.43
N GLN A 11 11.80 32.67 5.93
CA GLN A 11 12.30 33.35 4.75
C GLN A 11 11.78 32.66 3.48
N PRO A 12 11.30 33.39 2.47
CA PRO A 12 10.97 32.80 1.17
C PRO A 12 12.24 32.65 0.33
N ALA A 13 12.67 31.42 0.08
CA ALA A 13 13.69 31.15 -0.94
C ALA A 13 13.08 31.33 -2.34
N ARG A 14 13.70 32.21 -3.13
CA ARG A 14 13.25 32.68 -4.43
C ARG A 14 13.19 31.57 -5.48
N ALA A 15 12.16 31.62 -6.31
CA ALA A 15 11.99 30.83 -7.51
C ALA A 15 13.09 31.13 -8.55
N ALA A 16 13.79 30.09 -9.01
CA ALA A 16 14.65 30.15 -10.17
C ALA A 16 13.92 29.48 -11.36
N SER A 17 13.57 30.31 -12.34
CA SER A 17 13.01 29.93 -13.63
C SER A 17 14.11 29.32 -14.50
N GLY A 18 14.06 28.01 -14.73
CA GLY A 18 14.91 27.29 -15.68
C GLY A 18 14.20 27.07 -17.02
N PRO A 19 14.94 27.01 -18.15
CA PRO A 19 14.37 27.10 -19.49
C PRO A 19 13.48 25.91 -19.88
N ARG A 20 12.34 26.24 -20.48
CA ARG A 20 11.34 25.34 -21.06
C ARG A 20 11.97 24.56 -22.23
N ARG A 21 12.09 23.23 -22.12
CA ARG A 21 12.39 22.38 -23.27
C ARG A 21 11.12 22.15 -24.08
N ALA A 22 11.15 22.63 -25.32
CA ALA A 22 10.19 22.33 -26.35
C ALA A 22 10.39 20.91 -26.90
N GLY A 23 9.29 20.30 -27.33
CA GLY A 23 9.27 19.35 -28.45
C GLY A 23 9.81 17.94 -28.20
N GLY A 24 8.90 17.00 -28.01
CA GLY A 24 9.18 15.57 -28.11
C GLY A 24 7.88 14.82 -28.33
N GLY A 25 7.33 14.89 -29.54
CA GLY A 25 6.15 14.14 -29.94
C GLY A 25 6.44 12.63 -29.90
N PHE A 26 5.48 11.87 -29.39
CA PHE A 26 5.50 10.41 -29.42
C PHE A 26 5.00 9.94 -30.80
N SER A 27 5.80 9.16 -31.52
CA SER A 27 5.41 8.52 -32.78
C SER A 27 5.62 7.01 -32.68
N LEU A 28 4.56 6.26 -32.97
CA LEU A 28 4.58 4.81 -33.08
C LEU A 28 4.91 4.43 -34.54
N PRO A 29 5.83 3.50 -34.81
CA PRO A 29 5.99 2.96 -36.16
C PRO A 29 4.74 2.14 -36.53
N GLY A 30 4.16 2.50 -37.67
CA GLY A 30 3.01 1.85 -38.28
C GLY A 30 3.34 0.50 -38.92
N GLU A 31 2.31 -0.33 -38.87
CA GLU A 31 1.97 -1.55 -39.62
C GLU A 31 3.04 -2.28 -40.44
N ALA A 32 3.19 -3.58 -40.13
CA ALA A 32 3.43 -4.60 -41.14
C ALA A 32 2.30 -5.64 -41.07
N ARG A 33 1.34 -5.51 -41.98
CA ARG A 33 0.39 -6.55 -42.37
C ARG A 33 1.14 -7.55 -43.25
N MET A 34 1.07 -8.83 -42.94
CA MET A 34 1.42 -9.90 -43.88
C MET A 34 0.34 -10.96 -43.83
N GLU A 35 -0.25 -11.21 -44.99
CA GLU A 35 -1.35 -12.15 -45.22
C GLU A 35 -0.87 -13.58 -45.44
N GLU A 36 -1.73 -14.49 -44.98
CA GLU A 36 -2.11 -15.82 -45.48
C GLU A 36 -1.06 -16.89 -45.84
N THR A 37 -1.22 -18.07 -45.25
CA THR A 37 -1.09 -19.34 -45.98
C THR A 37 -1.88 -20.44 -45.25
N GLY A 38 -2.82 -21.05 -45.98
CA GLY A 38 -3.71 -22.10 -45.50
C GLY A 38 -3.05 -23.46 -45.31
N GLY A 39 -3.73 -24.31 -44.54
CA GLY A 39 -3.40 -25.71 -44.33
C GLY A 39 -4.43 -26.33 -43.40
N ALA A 40 -5.43 -27.00 -43.97
CA ALA A 40 -6.39 -27.81 -43.24
C ALA A 40 -5.75 -29.09 -42.68
N GLU A 41 -6.46 -29.69 -41.73
CA GLU A 41 -6.26 -31.01 -41.12
C GLU A 41 -5.33 -31.11 -39.90
N ALA A 42 -5.92 -31.02 -38.71
CA ALA A 42 -6.27 -32.20 -37.91
C ALA A 42 -6.92 -31.71 -36.61
N VAL A 43 -8.20 -32.01 -36.40
CA VAL A 43 -8.83 -31.83 -35.08
C VAL A 43 -8.29 -32.92 -34.17
N SER A 44 -7.06 -32.72 -33.66
CA SER A 44 -6.56 -33.50 -32.53
C SER A 44 -7.50 -33.21 -31.37
N ALA A 45 -8.15 -34.27 -30.87
CA ALA A 45 -8.98 -34.20 -29.69
C ALA A 45 -8.23 -33.44 -28.60
N VAL A 46 -8.73 -32.24 -28.27
CA VAL A 46 -8.28 -31.49 -27.11
C VAL A 46 -8.65 -32.37 -25.93
N ALA A 47 -7.66 -33.07 -25.39
CA ALA A 47 -7.75 -33.60 -24.05
C ALA A 47 -8.01 -32.39 -23.15
N VAL A 48 -9.27 -32.21 -22.76
CA VAL A 48 -9.66 -31.24 -21.75
C VAL A 48 -9.00 -31.71 -20.47
N MET A 49 -7.77 -31.26 -20.24
CA MET A 49 -7.09 -31.47 -18.98
C MET A 49 -7.93 -30.73 -17.94
N PRO A 50 -8.57 -31.42 -16.98
CA PRO A 50 -9.26 -30.74 -15.91
C PRO A 50 -8.20 -29.93 -15.18
N LEU A 51 -8.31 -28.59 -15.27
CA LEU A 51 -7.55 -27.68 -14.42
C LEU A 51 -7.73 -28.19 -12.98
N PRO A 52 -6.65 -28.48 -12.23
CA PRO A 52 -6.80 -28.93 -10.86
C PRO A 52 -7.65 -27.89 -10.14
N GLY A 53 -8.82 -28.33 -9.69
CA GLY A 53 -9.81 -27.46 -9.08
C GLY A 53 -9.10 -26.59 -8.05
N ARG A 54 -9.26 -25.27 -8.17
CA ARG A 54 -8.84 -24.32 -7.14
C ARG A 54 -9.53 -24.79 -5.86
N ARG A 55 -8.82 -25.55 -5.04
CA ARG A 55 -9.28 -25.99 -3.73
C ARG A 55 -9.80 -24.71 -3.07
N GLU A 56 -11.02 -24.74 -2.56
CA GLU A 56 -11.47 -23.81 -1.53
C GLU A 56 -10.65 -24.11 -0.26
N GLY A 57 -9.34 -23.92 -0.36
CA GLY A 57 -8.37 -23.99 0.70
C GLY A 57 -8.22 -22.62 1.34
N ALA A 58 -7.63 -22.60 2.53
CA ALA A 58 -7.31 -21.38 3.25
C ALA A 58 -6.70 -20.32 2.30
N PRO A 59 -7.07 -19.04 2.45
CA PRO A 59 -6.57 -17.97 1.57
C PRO A 59 -5.05 -18.00 1.52
N GLY A 60 -4.45 -17.80 0.34
CA GLY A 60 -2.99 -17.77 0.19
C GLY A 60 -2.33 -16.75 1.12
N ARG A 61 -1.02 -16.89 1.36
CA ARG A 61 -0.28 -16.00 2.28
C ARG A 61 -0.45 -14.53 1.91
N ASP A 62 -0.39 -14.20 0.63
CA ASP A 62 -0.59 -12.82 0.14
C ASP A 62 -2.02 -12.32 0.39
N GLU A 63 -3.04 -13.14 0.22
CA GLU A 63 -4.42 -12.73 0.51
C GLU A 63 -4.64 -12.49 2.02
N ARG A 64 -3.98 -13.28 2.87
CA ARG A 64 -3.96 -13.02 4.32
C ARG A 64 -3.21 -11.74 4.65
N ALA A 65 -2.08 -11.48 3.99
CA ALA A 65 -1.29 -10.26 4.14
C ALA A 65 -2.07 -9.01 3.69
N LYS A 66 -2.76 -9.07 2.54
CA LYS A 66 -3.64 -7.99 2.06
C LYS A 66 -4.76 -7.67 3.05
N ARG A 67 -5.43 -8.71 3.59
CA ARG A 67 -6.45 -8.51 4.63
C ARG A 67 -5.86 -7.86 5.86
N ARG A 68 -4.73 -8.36 6.36
CA ARG A 68 -4.01 -7.78 7.51
C ARG A 68 -3.62 -6.33 7.27
N GLY A 69 -3.18 -5.98 6.06
CA GLY A 69 -2.87 -4.61 5.66
C GLY A 69 -4.09 -3.69 5.72
N ARG A 70 -5.26 -4.15 5.22
CA ARG A 70 -6.52 -3.40 5.34
C ARG A 70 -6.92 -3.21 6.81
N ASP A 71 -6.87 -4.29 7.60
CA ASP A 71 -7.21 -4.24 9.02
C ASP A 71 -6.30 -3.26 9.80
N LEU A 72 -5.00 -3.18 9.43
CA LEU A 72 -4.06 -2.20 9.98
C LEU A 72 -4.45 -0.77 9.63
N LEU A 73 -4.78 -0.51 8.36
CA LEU A 73 -5.17 0.83 7.89
C LEU A 73 -6.47 1.29 8.58
N GLU A 74 -7.47 0.41 8.69
CA GLU A 74 -8.72 0.70 9.40
C GLU A 74 -8.48 0.97 10.89
N GLY A 75 -7.62 0.20 11.55
CA GLY A 75 -7.24 0.42 12.94
C GLY A 75 -6.52 1.76 13.15
N LEU A 76 -5.64 2.15 12.24
CA LEU A 76 -4.97 3.46 12.26
C LEU A 76 -5.96 4.61 12.04
N GLU A 77 -6.91 4.46 11.11
CA GLU A 77 -7.94 5.46 10.87
C GLU A 77 -8.88 5.63 12.08
N ALA A 78 -9.30 4.52 12.70
CA ALA A 78 -10.10 4.54 13.92
C ALA A 78 -9.38 5.26 15.07
N MET A 79 -8.08 5.00 15.22
CA MET A 79 -7.23 5.69 16.19
C MET A 79 -7.15 7.19 15.91
N GLN A 80 -6.92 7.60 14.66
CA GLN A 80 -6.89 9.01 14.28
C GLN A 80 -8.22 9.71 14.58
N LYS A 81 -9.35 9.06 14.29
CA LYS A 81 -10.68 9.59 14.62
C LYS A 81 -10.86 9.77 16.14
N ALA A 82 -10.43 8.80 16.95
CA ALA A 82 -10.49 8.91 18.40
C ALA A 82 -9.66 10.11 18.92
N LEU A 83 -8.46 10.29 18.37
CA LEU A 83 -7.58 11.40 18.72
C LEU A 83 -8.17 12.77 18.36
N LEU A 84 -8.81 12.89 17.20
CA LEU A 84 -9.50 14.12 16.80
C LEU A 84 -10.67 14.45 17.73
N LEU A 85 -11.24 13.45 18.40
CA LEU A 85 -12.28 13.59 19.41
C LEU A 85 -11.72 13.74 20.84
N GLY A 86 -10.39 13.76 21.01
CA GLY A 86 -9.74 13.81 22.32
C GLY A 86 -9.93 12.56 23.17
N ARG A 87 -10.12 11.40 22.53
CA ARG A 87 -10.31 10.10 23.20
C ARG A 87 -9.13 9.19 22.93
N ASP A 88 -8.77 8.41 23.93
CA ASP A 88 -7.88 7.26 23.78
C ASP A 88 -8.69 5.97 23.90
N GLU A 89 -8.64 5.13 22.87
CA GLU A 89 -9.37 3.87 22.79
C GLU A 89 -8.39 2.68 22.90
N PRO A 90 -8.14 2.15 24.12
CA PRO A 90 -7.13 1.11 24.34
C PRO A 90 -7.40 -0.17 23.54
N GLY A 91 -8.68 -0.50 23.32
CA GLY A 91 -9.05 -1.66 22.49
C GLY A 91 -8.63 -1.54 21.03
N VAL A 92 -8.53 -0.33 20.49
CA VAL A 92 -8.01 -0.09 19.13
C VAL A 92 -6.49 -0.26 19.11
N LEU A 93 -5.79 0.25 20.13
CA LEU A 93 -4.34 0.12 20.27
C LEU A 93 -3.92 -1.36 20.35
N ASP A 94 -4.57 -2.15 21.19
CA ASP A 94 -4.30 -3.58 21.34
C ASP A 94 -4.52 -4.36 20.04
N ARG A 95 -5.59 -4.02 19.30
CA ARG A 95 -5.88 -4.64 18.00
C ARG A 95 -4.77 -4.34 16.99
N VAL A 96 -4.37 -3.07 16.89
CA VAL A 96 -3.28 -2.66 15.98
C VAL A 96 -1.96 -3.33 16.36
N ALA A 97 -1.65 -3.43 17.65
CA ALA A 97 -0.46 -4.12 18.14
C ALA A 97 -0.42 -5.59 17.68
N ARG A 98 -1.52 -6.33 17.84
CA ARG A 98 -1.62 -7.73 17.38
C ARG A 98 -1.46 -7.86 15.87
N LEU A 99 -2.03 -6.94 15.08
CA LEU A 99 -1.89 -6.97 13.63
C LEU A 99 -0.45 -6.71 13.15
N CYS A 100 0.39 -6.05 13.97
CA CYS A 100 1.81 -5.83 13.68
C CYS A 100 2.68 -7.09 13.84
N GLU A 101 2.17 -8.15 14.47
CA GLU A 101 2.89 -9.41 14.73
C GLU A 101 2.67 -10.47 13.62
N GLY A 102 1.92 -10.14 12.57
CA GLY A 102 1.60 -11.10 11.51
C GLY A 102 2.78 -11.45 10.59
N GLU A 103 2.66 -12.62 9.98
CA GLU A 103 3.62 -13.19 9.02
C GLU A 103 3.89 -12.28 7.79
N PRO A 104 5.10 -12.37 7.20
CA PRO A 104 5.44 -11.69 5.96
C PRO A 104 4.69 -12.26 4.75
N ALA A 105 4.44 -11.41 3.76
CA ALA A 105 3.87 -11.81 2.47
C ALA A 105 4.87 -12.65 1.66
N GLU A 106 4.36 -13.40 0.67
CA GLU A 106 5.19 -14.13 -0.29
C GLU A 106 5.63 -13.22 -1.43
N ASP A 107 4.74 -12.35 -1.91
CA ASP A 107 5.08 -11.29 -2.85
C ASP A 107 5.99 -10.24 -2.17
N PRO A 108 7.24 -10.04 -2.65
CA PRO A 108 8.18 -9.08 -2.07
C PRO A 108 7.69 -7.63 -2.09
N GLU A 109 6.92 -7.24 -3.12
CA GLU A 109 6.42 -5.86 -3.22
C GLU A 109 5.33 -5.61 -2.18
N LEU A 110 4.40 -6.56 -2.04
CA LEU A 110 3.38 -6.53 -1.00
C LEU A 110 4.01 -6.54 0.41
N ASP A 111 5.02 -7.37 0.64
CA ASP A 111 5.69 -7.43 1.93
C ASP A 111 6.34 -6.09 2.28
N ARG A 112 7.05 -5.48 1.31
CA ARG A 112 7.68 -4.16 1.48
C ARG A 112 6.66 -3.09 1.91
N ILE A 113 5.52 -3.01 1.21
CA ILE A 113 4.46 -2.04 1.53
C ILE A 113 3.88 -2.34 2.92
N LEU A 114 3.65 -3.61 3.24
CA LEU A 114 3.10 -4.03 4.52
C LEU A 114 4.04 -3.69 5.68
N GLN A 115 5.36 -3.84 5.49
CA GLN A 115 6.37 -3.42 6.47
C GLN A 115 6.38 -1.90 6.70
N GLU A 116 6.19 -1.08 5.66
CA GLU A 116 6.07 0.37 5.81
C GLU A 116 4.85 0.75 6.67
N ILE A 117 3.71 0.09 6.44
CA ILE A 117 2.49 0.28 7.24
C ILE A 117 2.72 -0.14 8.70
N VAL A 118 3.35 -1.31 8.92
CA VAL A 118 3.67 -1.82 10.25
C VAL A 118 4.64 -0.88 11.00
N LEU A 119 5.65 -0.35 10.32
CA LEU A 119 6.57 0.64 10.92
C LEU A 119 5.80 1.88 11.39
N ARG A 120 4.90 2.41 10.57
CA ARG A 120 4.06 3.55 10.95
C ARG A 120 3.19 3.22 12.17
N ALA A 121 2.58 2.04 12.20
CA ALA A 121 1.76 1.58 13.31
C ALA A 121 2.57 1.45 14.61
N ARG A 122 3.77 0.85 14.57
CA ARG A 122 4.66 0.73 15.73
C ARG A 122 5.07 2.09 16.29
N ILE A 123 5.41 3.05 15.43
CA ILE A 123 5.75 4.41 15.86
C ILE A 123 4.57 5.05 16.59
N GLU A 124 3.34 4.90 16.07
CA GLU A 124 2.16 5.44 16.72
C GLU A 124 1.87 4.75 18.06
N LEU A 125 1.97 3.42 18.15
CA LEU A 125 1.81 2.71 19.43
C LEU A 125 2.80 3.18 20.49
N VAL A 126 4.08 3.33 20.13
CA VAL A 126 5.12 3.85 21.03
C VAL A 126 4.77 5.26 21.50
N ARG A 127 4.32 6.14 20.61
CA ARG A 127 3.88 7.50 20.97
C ARG A 127 2.73 7.48 21.99
N ARG A 128 1.75 6.58 21.85
CA ARG A 128 0.64 6.48 22.81
C ARG A 128 1.11 5.97 24.17
N ASN A 129 1.97 4.95 24.19
CA ASN A 129 2.53 4.44 25.44
C ASN A 129 3.39 5.49 26.18
N HIS A 130 4.07 6.39 25.45
CA HIS A 130 4.79 7.50 26.07
C HIS A 130 3.86 8.61 26.59
N VAL A 131 2.80 8.96 25.86
CA VAL A 131 1.86 10.01 26.28
C VAL A 131 0.99 9.60 27.47
N SER A 132 0.61 8.32 27.58
CA SER A 132 -0.18 7.82 28.72
C SER A 132 0.63 7.65 30.02
N ALA A 133 1.95 7.83 29.99
CA ALA A 133 2.82 7.69 31.17
C ALA A 133 3.10 9.00 31.91
N GLU A 134 2.62 10.14 31.39
CA GLU A 134 2.69 11.48 32.02
C GLU A 134 1.33 11.90 32.60
#